data_AF-A0A2G9T5K7-F1
#
_entry.id   AF-A0A2G9T5K7-F1
#
_cell.length_a   1.000
_cell.length_b   1.000
_cell.length_c   1.000
_cell.angle_alpha   90.00
_cell.angle_beta   90.00
_cell.angle_gamma   90.00
#
_symmetry.space_group_name_H-M   'P 1'
#
loop_
_entity.id
_entity.type
_entity.pdbx_description
1 polymer ?
#
loop_
_entity_poly.entity_id
_entity_poly.type
_entity_poly.pdbx_seq_one_letter_code
_entity_poly.pdbx_strand_id
1 'polypeptide(L)' 'HTAGIRKGAHAVKIIGWGEEKTGNETIPYWIIANSWHNDWGENGFFRMIRGINECAIEMYVAAGLV' A
#
# COMPACT_ATOMS: atom_id res chain seq x y z
N HIS A 1 -4.30 1.08 -10.02
CA HIS A 1 -5.59 0.46 -10.34
C HIS A 1 -5.89 0.78 -11.80
N THR A 2 -5.65 -0.17 -12.71
CA THR A 2 -5.79 0.09 -14.15
C THR A 2 -7.03 -0.60 -14.75
N ALA A 3 -7.64 -1.51 -14.00
CA ALA A 3 -8.82 -2.28 -14.39
C ALA A 3 -9.62 -2.74 -13.16
N GLY A 4 -10.82 -3.26 -13.40
CA GLY A 4 -11.73 -3.77 -12.37
C GLY A 4 -12.77 -2.74 -11.89
N ILE A 5 -13.75 -3.20 -11.10
CA ILE A 5 -14.77 -2.34 -10.49
C ILE A 5 -14.44 -2.06 -9.02
N ARG A 6 -14.81 -0.87 -8.52
CA ARG A 6 -14.64 -0.52 -7.10
C ARG A 6 -15.44 -1.48 -6.22
N LYS A 7 -14.75 -2.23 -5.34
CA LYS A 7 -15.39 -3.18 -4.42
C LYS A 7 -15.76 -2.58 -3.07
N GLY A 8 -15.05 -1.55 -2.62
CA GLY A 8 -15.26 -0.93 -1.32
C GLY A 8 -14.02 -0.20 -0.84
N ALA A 9 -14.02 0.18 0.44
CA ALA A 9 -12.86 0.69 1.15
C ALA A 9 -12.29 -0.40 2.06
N HIS A 10 -10.99 -0.35 2.34
CA HIS A 10 -10.30 -1.30 3.20
C HIS A 10 -9.26 -0.57 4.04
N ALA A 11 -9.31 -0.74 5.36
CA ALA A 11 -8.34 -0.16 6.28
C ALA A 11 -7.15 -1.12 6.44
N VAL A 12 -5.94 -0.57 6.36
CA VAL A 12 -4.68 -1.31 6.38
C VAL A 12 -3.64 -0.60 7.23
N LYS A 13 -2.55 -1.29 7.58
CA LYS A 13 -1.47 -0.73 8.40
C LYS A 13 -0.22 -0.47 7.56
N ILE A 14 0.13 0.80 7.36
CA ILE A 14 1.40 1.20 6.76
C ILE A 14 2.50 1.00 7.81
N ILE A 15 3.57 0.29 7.45
CA ILE A 15 4.68 -0.04 8.37
C ILE A 15 6.06 0.44 7.88
N GLY A 16 6.13 0.96 6.65
CA GLY A 16 7.38 1.44 6.07
C GLY A 16 7.17 1.89 4.64
N TRP A 17 8.27 2.26 3.99
CA TRP A 17 8.30 2.68 2.60
C TRP A 17 9.62 2.26 1.96
N GLY A 18 9.65 2.28 0.64
CA GLY A 18 10.85 2.03 -0.14
C GLY A 18 10.76 2.63 -1.53
N GLU A 19 11.76 2.30 -2.33
CA GLU A 19 11.88 2.65 -3.74
C GLU A 19 12.43 1.43 -4.48
N GLU A 20 11.87 1.12 -5.64
CA GLU A 20 12.34 0.05 -6.51
C GLU A 20 12.84 0.66 -7.82
N LYS A 21 14.06 0.27 -8.24
CA LYS A 21 14.62 0.73 -9.50
C LYS A 21 14.26 -0.25 -10.62
N THR A 22 13.47 0.21 -11.58
CA THR A 22 13.06 -0.57 -12.76
C THR A 22 13.63 0.11 -14.00
N GLY A 23 14.75 -0.43 -14.50
CA GLY A 23 15.51 0.20 -15.58
C GLY A 23 16.01 1.59 -15.19
N ASN A 24 15.53 2.61 -15.89
CA ASN A 24 15.86 4.02 -15.62
C ASN A 24 14.86 4.72 -14.69
N GLU A 25 13.80 4.04 -14.29
CA GLU A 25 12.76 4.59 -13.43
C GLU A 25 12.95 4.15 -11.98
N THR A 26 12.54 5.01 -11.04
CA THR A 26 12.49 4.71 -9.61
C THR A 26 11.05 4.82 -9.15
N ILE A 27 10.50 3.71 -8.68
CA ILE A 27 9.09 3.60 -8.30
C ILE A 27 9.00 3.59 -6.76
N PRO A 28 8.55 4.69 -6.13
CA PRO A 28 8.34 4.74 -4.70
C PRO A 28 7.10 3.93 -4.27
N TYR A 29 7.21 3.22 -3.15
CA TYR A 29 6.09 2.43 -2.60
C TYR A 29 5.98 2.54 -1.08
N TRP A 30 4.77 2.24 -0.59
CA TRP A 30 4.47 1.93 0.81
C TRP A 30 4.60 0.42 1.06
N ILE A 31 5.07 0.03 2.24
CA ILE A 31 5.03 -1.35 2.75
C ILE A 31 3.84 -1.44 3.70
N ILE A 32 2.90 -2.33 3.40
CA ILE A 32 1.60 -2.37 4.06
C ILE A 32 1.32 -3.79 4.56
N ALA A 33 1.01 -3.89 5.85
CA ALA A 33 0.50 -5.12 6.45
C ALA A 33 -1.01 -5.22 6.21
N ASN A 34 -1.43 -6.30 5.56
CA ASN A 34 -2.84 -6.62 5.37
C ASN A 34 -3.37 -7.47 6.56
N SER A 35 -4.68 -7.71 6.56
CA SER A 35 -5.41 -8.46 7.61
C SER A 35 -6.06 -9.74 7.09
N TRP A 36 -5.62 -10.26 5.94
CA TRP A 36 -6.17 -11.45 5.29
C TRP A 36 -5.26 -12.68 5.43
N HIS A 37 -4.70 -12.87 6.62
CA HIS A 37 -3.77 -13.97 6.93
C HIS A 37 -2.44 -13.89 6.15
N ASN A 38 -1.46 -14.72 6.54
CA ASN A 38 -0.08 -14.64 6.06
C ASN A 38 0.14 -15.37 4.73
N ASP A 39 -0.81 -16.19 4.29
CA ASP A 39 -0.76 -16.89 2.99
C ASP A 39 -1.18 -15.98 1.83
N TRP A 40 -1.72 -14.80 2.13
CA TRP A 40 -2.07 -13.80 1.13
C TRP A 40 -0.88 -12.90 0.78
N GLY A 41 -0.70 -12.61 -0.51
CA GLY A 41 0.27 -11.62 -0.97
C GLY A 41 1.73 -11.98 -0.66
N GLU A 42 2.50 -10.99 -0.22
CA GLU A 42 3.91 -11.13 0.14
C GLU A 42 4.04 -11.53 1.63
N ASN A 43 3.59 -12.72 2.02
CA ASN A 43 3.53 -13.19 3.41
C ASN A 43 2.63 -12.35 4.34
N GLY A 44 1.44 -11.95 3.86
CA GLY A 44 0.51 -11.07 4.57
C GLY A 44 0.71 -9.58 4.27
N PHE A 45 1.72 -9.23 3.47
CA PHE A 45 2.05 -7.86 3.10
C PHE A 45 1.74 -7.59 1.63
N PHE A 46 1.72 -6.31 1.28
CA PHE A 46 1.74 -5.86 -0.10
C PHE A 46 2.38 -4.47 -0.19
N ARG A 47 2.68 -4.08 -1.43
CA ARG A 47 3.22 -2.77 -1.77
C ARG A 47 2.21 -1.97 -2.59
N MET A 48 2.14 -0.67 -2.34
CA MET A 48 1.29 0.26 -3.10
C MET A 48 2.10 1.48 -3.53
N ILE A 49 1.81 2.01 -4.72
CA ILE A 49 2.49 3.22 -5.25
C ILE A 49 2.32 4.36 -4.24
N ARG A 50 3.44 5.03 -3.94
CA ARG A 50 3.53 6.14 -3.00
C ARG A 50 3.74 7.46 -3.73
N GLY A 51 3.24 8.56 -3.15
CA GLY A 51 3.47 9.93 -3.60
C GLY A 51 2.47 10.46 -4.64
N ILE A 52 1.47 9.65 -5.01
CA ILE A 52 0.41 10.06 -5.95
C ILE A 52 -0.99 9.81 -5.40
N ASN A 53 -1.13 9.52 -4.11
CA ASN A 53 -2.39 9.16 -3.46
C ASN A 53 -3.14 8.03 -4.18
N GLU A 54 -2.41 7.00 -4.63
CA GLU A 54 -2.95 5.86 -5.35
C GLU A 54 -4.08 5.21 -4.53
N CYS A 55 -5.26 5.02 -5.14
CA CYS A 55 -6.45 4.50 -4.47
C CYS A 55 -6.84 5.25 -3.16
N ALA A 56 -6.52 6.54 -3.06
CA ALA A 56 -6.74 7.37 -1.87
C ALA A 56 -6.01 6.91 -0.59
N ILE A 57 -4.91 6.13 -0.73
CA ILE A 57 -4.21 5.56 0.43
C ILE A 57 -3.54 6.62 1.34
N GLU A 58 -3.27 7.81 0.81
CA GLU A 58 -2.62 8.91 1.54
C GLU A 58 -3.64 9.92 2.09
N MET A 59 -4.94 9.72 1.84
CA MET A 59 -6.00 10.67 2.17
C MET A 59 -6.52 10.53 3.61
N TYR A 60 -6.63 9.31 4.12
CA TYR A 60 -7.28 9.01 5.40
C TYR A 60 -6.35 8.26 6.36
N VAL A 61 -5.22 8.89 6.70
CA VAL A 61 -4.24 8.33 7.63
C VAL A 61 -4.58 8.75 9.07
N ALA A 62 -4.65 7.78 9.98
CA ALA A 62 -4.90 8.00 11.40
C ALA A 62 -3.81 7.33 12.26
N ALA A 63 -3.42 7.99 13.34
CA ALA A 63 -2.46 7.49 14.34
C ALA A 63 -2.77 8.08 15.72
N GLY A 64 -2.13 7.54 16.76
CA GLY A 64 -2.25 8.02 18.14
C GLY A 64 -0.95 7.79 18.92
N LEU A 65 -0.75 8.57 19.98
CA LEU A 65 0.31 8.41 20.97
C LEU A 65 -0.25 7.69 22.19
N VAL A 66 0.56 6.83 22.80
CA VAL A 66 0.26 6.15 24.07
C VAL A 66 0.75 6.95 25.26
#